data_AF-A0A067R8V7-F1
#
_entry.id   AF-A0A067R8V7-F1
#
_cell.length_a   1.000
_cell.length_b   1.000
_cell.length_c   1.000
_cell.angle_alpha   90.00
_cell.angle_beta   90.00
_cell.angle_gamma   90.00
#
_symmetry.space_group_name_H-M   'P 1'
#
loop_
_entity.id
_entity.type
_entity.pdbx_description
1 polymer ?
#
loop_
_entity_poly.entity_id
_entity_poly.type
_entity_poly.pdbx_seq_one_letter_code
_entity_poly.pdbx_strand_id
1 'polypeptide(L)'
;MPQTPTPQRNNLIISEAIFGVDFTITEIEPRQNFEANYSKLPDIAVEVYNNISVDEKQLDRRMAKEELSYYATGMLWLKLLEVKAKQPNHALARDEKAIRKAASEETFNVPQHIYAYLQEIGTYADRMGKETELNIPDLPIQRAGGLRDYHTAKIDAETHIYLKRCQA
;
A
#
# COMPACT_ATOMS: atom_id res chain seq x y z
N MET A 1 55.32 24.46 44.76
CA MET A 1 54.34 23.49 45.32
C MET A 1 53.14 23.49 44.37
N PRO A 2 52.77 22.36 43.75
CA PRO A 2 51.64 22.34 42.83
C PRO A 2 50.31 22.32 43.61
N GLN A 3 49.36 23.16 43.22
CA GLN A 3 48.02 23.24 43.79
C GLN A 3 47.19 22.02 43.39
N THR A 4 46.56 21.35 44.35
CA THR A 4 45.66 20.23 44.14
C THR A 4 44.36 20.71 43.48
N PRO A 5 43.89 20.10 42.38
CA PRO A 5 42.65 20.50 41.72
C PRO A 5 41.44 20.16 42.59
N THR A 6 40.55 21.13 42.78
CA THR A 6 39.31 20.98 43.54
C THR A 6 38.39 19.97 42.82
N PRO A 7 37.82 18.98 43.52
CA PRO A 7 36.91 18.02 42.89
C PRO A 7 35.63 18.74 42.43
N GLN A 8 35.37 18.75 41.13
CA GLN A 8 34.06 19.15 40.60
C GLN A 8 33.03 18.08 40.99
N ARG A 9 32.17 18.40 41.96
CA ARG A 9 30.96 17.63 42.22
C ARG A 9 29.96 17.89 41.10
N ASN A 10 30.01 17.06 40.05
CA ASN A 10 28.91 16.92 39.10
C ASN A 10 27.78 16.10 39.75
N ASN A 11 27.20 16.64 40.83
CA ASN A 11 25.93 16.12 41.31
C ASN A 11 24.86 16.64 40.37
N LEU A 12 24.17 15.72 39.68
CA LEU A 12 23.03 16.06 38.84
C LEU A 12 22.02 16.85 39.68
N ILE A 13 21.74 18.10 39.30
CA ILE A 13 20.80 19.01 39.97
C ILE A 13 19.38 18.40 40.10
N ILE A 14 19.13 17.30 39.39
CA ILE A 14 17.86 16.60 39.25
C ILE A 14 17.63 15.58 40.39
N SER A 15 18.65 15.21 41.17
CA SER A 15 18.49 14.19 42.23
C SER A 15 17.75 14.65 43.48
N GLU A 16 17.48 15.96 43.64
CA GLU A 16 16.73 16.52 44.78
C GLU A 16 15.32 17.04 44.42
N ALA A 17 14.88 16.88 43.17
CA ALA A 17 13.55 17.35 42.78
C ALA A 17 12.45 16.41 43.30
N ILE A 18 11.60 16.93 44.19
CA ILE A 18 10.44 16.27 44.81
C ILE A 18 9.38 15.85 43.77
N PHE A 19 9.48 16.36 42.54
CA PHE A 19 8.70 15.93 41.38
C PHE A 19 9.50 14.96 40.51
N GLY A 20 10.04 13.91 41.12
CA GLY A 20 10.55 12.73 40.42
C GLY A 20 9.39 12.03 39.72
N VAL A 21 8.91 12.63 38.64
CA VAL A 21 8.04 11.96 37.70
C VAL A 21 8.92 10.90 37.04
N ASP A 22 8.57 9.63 37.24
CA ASP A 22 9.12 8.52 36.47
C ASP A 22 8.73 8.70 34.99
N PHE A 23 9.40 9.60 34.28
CA PHE A 23 9.32 9.62 32.83
C PHE A 23 10.33 8.59 32.30
N THR A 24 9.81 7.45 31.89
CA THR A 24 10.54 6.55 30.99
C THR A 24 10.76 7.29 29.69
N ILE A 25 12.00 7.74 29.45
CA ILE A 25 12.43 8.21 28.14
C ILE A 25 12.54 6.96 27.25
N THR A 26 11.45 6.64 26.56
CA THR A 26 11.49 5.68 25.46
C THR A 26 11.98 6.41 24.22
N GLU A 27 12.99 5.86 23.56
CA GLU A 27 13.46 6.36 22.27
C GLU A 27 12.27 6.39 21.29
N ILE A 28 11.93 7.58 20.78
CA ILE A 28 10.87 7.72 19.80
C ILE A 28 11.47 7.25 18.48
N GLU A 29 11.08 6.05 18.05
CA GLU A 29 11.35 5.65 16.67
C GLU A 29 10.63 6.64 15.75
N PRO A 30 11.36 7.42 14.93
CA PRO A 30 10.76 8.48 14.12
C PRO A 30 9.84 7.94 13.02
N ARG A 31 9.93 6.63 12.73
CA ARG A 31 9.22 5.97 11.64
C ARG A 31 8.66 4.63 12.11
N GLN A 32 7.41 4.35 11.74
CA GLN A 32 6.77 3.07 12.00
C GLN A 32 6.22 2.52 10.69
N ASN A 33 6.61 1.27 10.38
CA ASN A 33 6.04 0.54 9.25
C ASN A 33 4.66 0.02 9.63
N PHE A 34 3.68 0.22 8.76
CA PHE A 34 2.31 -0.26 8.92
C PHE A 34 1.91 -1.13 7.73
N GLU A 35 1.26 -2.27 8.01
CA GLU A 35 0.66 -3.14 7.00
C GLU A 35 -0.83 -2.86 6.92
N ALA A 36 -1.30 -2.37 5.77
CA ALA A 36 -2.71 -2.11 5.54
C ALA A 36 -3.43 -3.34 4.99
N ASN A 37 -4.66 -3.55 5.43
CA ASN A 37 -5.56 -4.56 4.91
C ASN A 37 -6.57 -3.92 3.95
N TYR A 38 -6.57 -4.36 2.68
CA TYR A 38 -7.46 -3.87 1.63
C TYR A 38 -8.63 -4.81 1.30
N SER A 39 -8.92 -5.78 2.16
CA SER A 39 -9.97 -6.80 1.96
C SER A 39 -11.38 -6.25 1.77
N LYS A 40 -11.65 -4.99 2.15
CA LYS A 40 -12.95 -4.33 1.97
C LYS A 40 -13.20 -3.85 0.54
N LEU A 41 -12.17 -3.73 -0.29
CA LEU A 41 -12.30 -3.17 -1.64
C LEU A 41 -13.27 -3.97 -2.54
N PRO A 42 -13.24 -5.31 -2.56
CA PRO A 42 -14.21 -6.10 -3.33
C PRO A 42 -15.65 -5.89 -2.87
N ASP A 43 -15.88 -5.79 -1.56
CA ASP A 43 -17.23 -5.54 -1.01
C ASP A 43 -17.77 -4.18 -1.47
N ILE A 44 -16.92 -3.14 -1.43
CA ILE A 44 -17.25 -1.80 -1.94
C ILE A 44 -17.54 -1.85 -3.44
N ALA A 45 -16.74 -2.58 -4.22
CA ALA A 45 -16.96 -2.72 -5.66
C ALA A 45 -18.31 -3.39 -5.97
N VAL A 46 -18.68 -4.43 -5.21
CA VAL A 46 -19.98 -5.10 -5.35
C VAL A 46 -21.13 -4.18 -4.97
N GLU A 47 -21.00 -3.40 -3.89
CA GLU A 47 -22.00 -2.42 -3.49
C GLU A 47 -22.21 -1.36 -4.57
N VAL A 48 -21.11 -0.82 -5.12
CA VAL A 48 -21.15 0.15 -6.22
C VAL A 48 -21.81 -0.45 -7.46
N TYR A 49 -21.50 -1.68 -7.81
CA TYR A 49 -22.14 -2.37 -8.92
C TYR A 49 -23.65 -2.44 -8.73
N ASN A 50 -24.09 -2.86 -7.54
CA ASN A 50 -25.51 -2.98 -7.22
C ASN A 50 -26.21 -1.60 -7.23
N ASN A 51 -25.52 -0.53 -6.84
CA ASN A 51 -26.07 0.81 -6.92
C ASN A 51 -26.23 1.29 -8.38
N ILE A 52 -25.26 1.00 -9.25
CA ILE A 52 -25.32 1.37 -10.69
C ILE A 52 -26.36 0.52 -11.43
N SER A 53 -26.53 -0.76 -11.07
CA SER A 53 -27.47 -1.65 -11.74
C SER A 53 -28.94 -1.26 -11.55
N VAL A 54 -29.26 -0.51 -10.49
CA VAL A 54 -30.59 0.10 -10.29
C VAL A 54 -30.88 1.16 -11.36
N ASP A 55 -29.88 1.96 -11.72
CA ASP A 55 -30.02 3.04 -12.68
C ASP A 55 -29.92 2.55 -14.14
N GLU A 56 -29.05 1.57 -14.41
CA GLU A 56 -28.79 1.05 -15.76
C GLU A 56 -29.23 -0.42 -15.91
N LYS A 57 -30.46 -0.62 -16.40
CA LYS A 57 -31.09 -1.94 -16.59
C LYS A 57 -30.36 -2.91 -17.54
N GLN A 58 -29.35 -2.45 -18.26
CA GLN A 58 -28.54 -3.28 -19.17
C GLN A 58 -27.10 -3.49 -18.68
N LEU A 59 -26.77 -3.07 -17.46
CA LEU A 59 -25.42 -3.18 -16.91
C LEU A 59 -24.92 -4.62 -16.88
N ASP A 60 -25.76 -5.57 -16.44
CA ASP A 60 -25.45 -7.01 -16.38
C ASP A 60 -25.05 -7.62 -17.73
N ARG A 61 -25.43 -6.98 -18.85
CA ARG A 61 -25.04 -7.42 -20.20
C ARG A 61 -23.75 -6.78 -20.70
N ARG A 62 -23.34 -5.67 -20.10
CA ARG A 62 -22.17 -4.87 -20.50
C ARG A 62 -20.96 -5.12 -19.63
N MET A 63 -21.18 -5.35 -18.34
CA MET A 63 -20.12 -5.48 -17.34
C MET A 63 -20.53 -6.50 -16.27
N ALA A 64 -19.67 -7.47 -16.00
CA ALA A 64 -19.84 -8.40 -14.89
C ALA A 64 -19.37 -7.77 -13.55
N LYS A 65 -19.85 -8.30 -12.43
CA LYS A 65 -19.48 -7.82 -11.08
C LYS A 65 -17.98 -7.97 -10.81
N GLU A 66 -17.44 -9.08 -11.29
CA GLU A 66 -16.03 -9.43 -11.18
C GLU A 66 -15.14 -8.46 -11.97
N GLU A 67 -15.64 -7.93 -13.09
CA GLU A 67 -14.90 -6.95 -13.89
C GLU A 67 -14.75 -5.61 -13.16
N LEU A 68 -15.80 -5.14 -12.48
CA LEU A 68 -15.69 -3.93 -11.66
C LEU A 68 -14.76 -4.14 -10.46
N SER A 69 -14.78 -5.33 -9.86
CA SER A 69 -13.87 -5.69 -8.76
C SER A 69 -12.41 -5.76 -9.22
N TYR A 70 -12.17 -6.31 -10.42
CA TYR A 70 -10.86 -6.34 -11.06
C TYR A 70 -10.36 -4.93 -11.37
N TYR A 71 -11.23 -4.08 -11.93
CA TYR A 71 -10.95 -2.67 -12.19
C TYR A 71 -10.58 -1.93 -10.90
N ALA A 72 -11.37 -2.08 -9.83
CA ALA A 72 -11.10 -1.49 -8.52
C ALA A 72 -9.73 -1.92 -7.97
N THR A 73 -9.38 -3.20 -8.12
CA THR A 73 -8.07 -3.74 -7.73
C THR A 73 -6.93 -3.12 -8.54
N GLY A 74 -7.12 -2.91 -9.85
CA GLY A 74 -6.17 -2.17 -10.68
C GLY A 74 -5.95 -0.74 -10.19
N MET A 75 -7.03 -0.04 -9.86
CA MET A 75 -6.98 1.32 -9.30
C MET A 75 -6.27 1.37 -7.94
N LEU A 76 -6.46 0.35 -7.09
CA LEU A 76 -5.72 0.19 -5.84
C LEU A 76 -4.21 0.11 -6.10
N TRP A 77 -3.77 -0.72 -7.04
CA TRP A 77 -2.34 -0.84 -7.36
C TRP A 77 -1.75 0.48 -7.87
N LEU A 78 -2.48 1.22 -8.71
CA LEU A 78 -2.06 2.55 -9.15
C LEU A 78 -1.92 3.51 -7.96
N LYS A 79 -2.88 3.51 -7.04
CA LYS A 79 -2.82 4.33 -5.82
C LYS A 79 -1.63 3.95 -4.94
N LEU A 80 -1.37 2.67 -4.74
CA LEU A 80 -0.22 2.18 -3.98
C LEU A 80 1.10 2.62 -4.62
N LEU A 81 1.22 2.58 -5.96
CA LEU A 81 2.39 3.11 -6.66
C LEU A 81 2.59 4.61 -6.43
N GLU A 82 1.51 5.40 -6.40
CA GLU A 82 1.59 6.83 -6.07
C GLU A 82 2.06 7.07 -4.63
N VAL A 83 1.61 6.26 -3.67
CA VAL A 83 2.06 6.36 -2.28
C VAL A 83 3.52 5.94 -2.15
N LYS A 84 3.92 4.81 -2.76
CA LYS A 84 5.31 4.33 -2.80
C LYS A 84 6.24 5.38 -3.39
N ALA A 85 5.80 6.06 -4.45
CA ALA A 85 6.54 7.14 -5.08
C ALA A 85 6.80 8.37 -4.21
N LYS A 86 5.93 8.63 -3.23
CA LYS A 86 6.03 9.78 -2.32
C LYS A 86 6.86 9.47 -1.07
N GLN A 87 7.08 8.18 -0.78
CA GLN A 87 7.90 7.76 0.36
C GLN A 87 9.40 8.01 0.06
N PRO A 88 10.14 8.69 0.96
CA PRO A 88 11.52 9.08 0.69
C PRO A 88 12.50 7.90 0.63
N ASN A 89 12.17 6.76 1.26
CA ASN A 89 13.07 5.60 1.36
C ASN A 89 12.81 4.52 0.30
N HIS A 90 11.73 4.62 -0.47
CA HIS A 90 11.33 3.57 -1.42
C HIS A 90 11.57 4.01 -2.85
N ALA A 91 12.60 3.45 -3.48
CA ALA A 91 12.86 3.66 -4.90
C ALA A 91 11.93 2.76 -5.73
N LEU A 92 11.18 3.37 -6.66
CA LEU A 92 10.36 2.61 -7.62
C LEU A 92 11.24 1.76 -8.54
N ALA A 93 10.83 0.51 -8.75
CA ALA A 93 11.43 -0.39 -9.73
C ALA A 93 11.20 0.12 -11.17
N ARG A 94 11.94 -0.44 -12.14
CA ARG A 94 11.85 -0.03 -13.56
C ARG A 94 10.43 -0.20 -14.11
N ASP A 95 9.79 -1.32 -13.82
CA ASP A 95 8.45 -1.65 -14.32
C ASP A 95 7.38 -0.78 -13.65
N GLU A 96 7.53 -0.52 -12.35
CA GLU A 96 6.68 0.42 -11.60
C GLU A 96 6.73 1.84 -12.17
N LYS A 97 7.92 2.32 -12.55
CA LYS A 97 8.10 3.63 -13.20
C LYS A 97 7.42 3.68 -14.56
N ALA A 98 7.48 2.61 -15.34
CA ALA A 98 6.83 2.53 -16.65
C ALA A 98 5.31 2.60 -16.52
N ILE A 99 4.74 1.82 -15.59
CA ILE A 99 3.30 1.82 -15.31
C ILE A 99 2.84 3.19 -14.80
N ARG A 100 3.56 3.77 -13.84
CA ARG A 100 3.24 5.10 -13.32
C ARG A 100 3.25 6.17 -14.41
N LYS A 101 4.23 6.12 -15.32
CA LYS A 101 4.30 7.05 -16.44
C LYS A 101 3.09 6.89 -17.37
N ALA A 102 2.76 5.66 -17.76
CA ALA A 102 1.60 5.39 -18.60
C ALA A 102 0.29 5.86 -17.92
N ALA A 103 0.13 5.58 -16.64
CA ALA A 103 -1.05 6.01 -15.87
C ALA A 103 -1.15 7.54 -15.72
N SER A 104 -0.03 8.26 -15.69
CA SER A 104 -0.05 9.74 -15.60
C SER A 104 -0.51 10.44 -16.87
N GLU A 105 -0.48 9.74 -18.01
CA GLU A 105 -0.93 10.26 -19.31
C GLU A 105 -2.43 10.00 -19.56
N GLU A 106 -3.06 9.16 -18.73
CA GLU A 106 -4.44 8.70 -18.90
C GLU A 106 -5.39 9.29 -17.84
N THR A 107 -6.66 9.43 -18.20
CA THR A 107 -7.71 9.86 -17.28
C THR A 107 -8.64 8.70 -16.99
N PHE A 108 -8.73 8.30 -15.72
CA PHE A 108 -9.53 7.16 -15.29
C PHE A 108 -10.89 7.61 -14.74
N ASN A 109 -11.95 6.99 -15.23
CA ASN A 109 -13.31 7.20 -14.71
C ASN A 109 -13.56 6.23 -13.55
N VAL A 110 -13.37 6.71 -12.31
CA VAL A 110 -13.53 5.89 -11.11
C VAL A 110 -14.86 6.25 -10.40
N PRO A 111 -15.72 5.27 -10.08
CA PRO A 111 -16.92 5.52 -9.29
C PRO A 111 -16.61 6.18 -7.94
N GLN A 112 -17.47 7.11 -7.51
CA GLN A 112 -17.20 7.97 -6.36
C GLN A 112 -16.85 7.23 -5.06
N HIS A 113 -17.54 6.13 -4.75
CA HIS A 113 -17.29 5.35 -3.53
C HIS A 113 -15.91 4.67 -3.55
N ILE A 114 -15.52 4.12 -4.71
CA ILE A 114 -14.19 3.53 -4.90
C ILE A 114 -13.14 4.63 -4.78
N TYR A 115 -13.38 5.78 -5.42
CA TYR A 115 -12.47 6.92 -5.35
C TYR A 115 -12.28 7.40 -3.91
N ALA A 116 -13.36 7.56 -3.13
CA ALA A 116 -13.29 7.97 -1.73
C ALA A 116 -12.43 7.01 -0.89
N TYR A 117 -12.68 5.70 -1.02
CA TYR A 117 -11.88 4.68 -0.34
C TYR A 117 -10.39 4.74 -0.73
N LEU A 118 -10.09 4.95 -2.02
CA LEU A 118 -8.71 5.07 -2.49
C LEU A 118 -8.02 6.35 -2.00
N GLN A 119 -8.75 7.45 -1.75
CA GLN A 119 -8.18 8.68 -1.21
C GLN A 119 -7.75 8.55 0.25
N GLU A 120 -8.39 7.69 1.03
CA GLU A 120 -8.01 7.41 2.42
C GLU A 120 -6.65 6.70 2.53
N ILE A 121 -6.18 6.07 1.46
CA ILE A 121 -4.89 5.38 1.42
C ILE A 121 -3.76 6.40 1.26
N GLY A 122 -2.95 6.56 2.30
CA GLY A 122 -1.81 7.46 2.30
C GLY A 122 -0.92 7.30 3.53
N THR A 123 0.17 8.09 3.55
CA THR A 123 1.04 8.20 4.72
C THR A 123 0.44 9.19 5.71
N TYR A 124 0.45 8.83 7.00
CA TYR A 124 -0.05 9.69 8.07
C TYR A 124 1.11 10.21 8.91
N ALA A 125 1.12 11.52 9.14
CA ALA A 125 2.03 12.16 10.08
C ALA A 125 1.28 12.47 11.37
N ASP A 126 1.76 11.93 12.48
CA ASP A 126 1.21 12.23 13.80
C ASP A 126 1.54 13.67 14.23
N ARG A 127 0.75 14.23 15.15
CA ARG A 127 0.99 15.56 15.76
C ARG A 127 2.35 15.67 16.43
N MET A 128 2.95 14.53 16.81
CA MET A 128 4.29 14.44 17.38
C MET A 128 5.41 14.37 16.33
N GLY A 129 5.09 14.45 15.04
CA GLY A 129 6.06 14.40 13.95
C GLY A 129 6.52 12.99 13.57
N LYS A 130 5.88 11.94 14.12
CA LYS A 130 6.14 10.55 13.75
C LYS A 130 5.47 10.25 12.41
N GLU A 131 6.25 9.82 11.42
CA GLU A 131 5.73 9.41 10.12
C GLU A 131 5.40 7.92 10.14
N THR A 132 4.15 7.59 9.81
CA THR A 132 3.75 6.20 9.59
C THR A 132 3.85 5.90 8.10
N GLU A 133 4.84 5.07 7.75
CA GLU A 133 5.07 4.65 6.37
C GLU A 133 4.31 3.34 6.11
N LEU A 134 3.57 3.32 5.00
CA LEU A 134 2.87 2.12 4.54
C LEU A 134 3.89 1.15 3.94
N ASN A 135 3.91 -0.09 4.43
CA ASN A 135 4.66 -1.17 3.79
C ASN A 135 3.90 -1.62 2.53
N ILE A 136 4.42 -1.26 1.36
CA ILE A 136 3.76 -1.51 0.07
C ILE A 136 4.40 -2.75 -0.56
N PRO A 137 3.62 -3.82 -0.83
CA PRO A 137 4.14 -5.00 -1.48
C PRO A 137 4.63 -4.66 -2.90
N ASP A 138 5.58 -5.45 -3.39
CA ASP A 138 5.98 -5.35 -4.80
C ASP A 138 4.80 -5.66 -5.71
N LEU A 139 4.83 -5.07 -6.91
CA LEU A 139 3.82 -5.34 -7.91
C LEU A 139 3.67 -6.86 -8.12
N PRO A 140 2.43 -7.34 -8.35
CA PRO A 140 2.17 -8.75 -8.63
C PRO A 140 2.59 -9.09 -10.07
N ILE A 141 3.85 -8.85 -10.41
CA ILE A 141 4.49 -9.25 -11.66
C ILE A 141 4.93 -10.72 -11.61
N GLN A 142 5.03 -11.29 -10.41
CA GLN A 142 5.32 -12.71 -10.20
C GLN A 142 4.05 -13.54 -10.38
N ARG A 143 4.10 -14.47 -11.33
CA ARG A 143 3.00 -15.38 -11.66
C ARG A 143 2.89 -16.48 -10.62
N ALA A 144 1.66 -16.81 -10.19
CA ALA A 144 1.40 -18.03 -9.43
C ALA A 144 1.89 -19.25 -10.24
N GLY A 145 2.97 -19.89 -9.79
CA GLY A 145 3.50 -21.11 -10.39
C GLY A 145 4.55 -20.96 -11.50
N GLY A 146 5.10 -19.76 -11.77
CA GLY A 146 6.30 -19.61 -12.60
C GLY A 146 6.17 -19.91 -14.11
N LEU A 147 4.97 -20.12 -14.67
CA LEU A 147 4.77 -20.40 -16.10
C LEU A 147 4.56 -19.14 -16.96
N ARG A 148 5.03 -19.18 -18.23
CA ARG A 148 5.01 -18.06 -19.17
C ARG A 148 3.62 -17.82 -19.81
N ASP A 149 3.30 -16.57 -20.18
CA ASP A 149 2.00 -16.11 -20.71
C ASP A 149 1.55 -16.81 -21.99
N TYR A 150 0.23 -16.73 -22.20
CA TYR A 150 -0.50 -16.97 -23.45
C TYR A 150 -0.13 -16.06 -24.64
N HIS A 151 0.74 -15.06 -24.46
CA HIS A 151 1.11 -14.09 -25.50
C HIS A 151 2.51 -14.31 -26.09
N THR A 152 3.19 -15.40 -25.73
CA THR A 152 4.35 -15.86 -26.49
C THR A 152 3.88 -16.56 -27.76
N ALA A 153 4.45 -16.18 -28.90
CA ALA A 153 4.10 -16.61 -30.27
C ALA A 153 4.26 -18.12 -30.58
N LYS A 154 4.35 -18.98 -29.56
CA LYS A 154 4.32 -20.43 -29.70
C LYS A 154 3.51 -21.01 -28.55
N ILE A 155 2.25 -21.31 -28.82
CA ILE A 155 1.45 -22.21 -28.01
C ILE A 155 2.06 -23.61 -28.23
N ASP A 156 2.76 -24.12 -27.23
CA ASP A 156 3.31 -25.48 -27.25
C ASP A 156 2.32 -26.42 -26.55
N ALA A 157 2.07 -27.60 -27.12
CA ALA A 157 1.04 -28.53 -26.65
C ALA A 157 1.28 -29.02 -25.21
N GLU A 158 2.52 -28.97 -24.74
CA GLU A 158 2.91 -29.37 -23.38
C GLU A 158 2.70 -28.28 -22.32
N THR A 159 2.56 -27.01 -22.72
CA THR A 159 2.43 -25.85 -21.80
C THR A 159 1.02 -25.31 -21.70
N HIS A 160 0.06 -25.92 -22.41
CA HIS A 160 -1.32 -25.46 -22.43
C HIS A 160 -2.05 -25.88 -21.13
N ILE A 161 -2.46 -24.89 -20.31
CA ILE A 161 -3.09 -25.08 -18.99
C ILE A 161 -4.58 -25.50 -19.08
N TYR A 162 -4.99 -26.13 -20.18
CA TYR A 162 -6.36 -26.65 -20.33
C TYR A 162 -6.34 -28.09 -20.82
N LEU A 163 -6.11 -29.06 -19.91
CA LEU A 163 -6.61 -30.45 -20.01
C LEU A 163 -6.21 -31.40 -18.85
N LYS A 164 -6.02 -30.92 -17.60
CA LYS A 164 -5.84 -31.81 -16.43
C LYS A 164 -6.87 -31.65 -15.31
N ARG A 165 -8.04 -31.06 -15.58
CA ARG A 165 -9.13 -30.95 -14.59
C ARG A 165 -10.46 -31.63 -14.96
N CYS A 166 -10.47 -32.47 -16.01
CA CYS A 166 -11.64 -33.29 -16.36
C CYS A 166 -11.33 -34.80 -16.44
N GLN A 167 -10.42 -35.28 -15.60
CA GLN A 167 -10.27 -36.72 -15.33
C GLN A 167 -10.12 -36.92 -13.82
N ALA A 168 -11.26 -36.92 -13.13
CA ALA A 168 -11.47 -37.59 -11.86
C ALA A 168 -12.94 -38.02 -11.82
#